data_AF-A0A0F9R704-F1
#
_entry.id   AF-A0A0F9R704-F1
#
_cell.length_a   1.000
_cell.length_b   1.000
_cell.length_c   1.000
_cell.angle_alpha   90.00
_cell.angle_beta   90.00
_cell.angle_gamma   90.00
#
_symmetry.space_group_name_H-M   'P 1'
#
loop_
_entity.id
_entity.type
_entity.pdbx_description
1 polymer ?
#
loop_
_entity_poly.entity_id
_entity_poly.type
_entity_poly.pdbx_seq_one_letter_code
_entity_poly.pdbx_strand_id
1 'polypeptide(L)'
;MNKTRIEWALNPDGSPGYSWNPITGCLNGCDYCYARRLANTRLKDRYLANKNIANADIPFYEYKDGPKIKHLDPFYPRSWFDRREPALEGKKPKGIFVCSMSDLFGIGVPEDWTRHVLTLIRLSPQHRFYLLTKQPQNLIKFSPFPDNAWVGVSATDRASYNNAVWYLKDIKAKVRYLSFEPLLGQTVAGILDNRSGYDWPVMHGSILQNTIDWVIIGAQTKPTIMPKIEWVREIVEACDKAGVKVFLKDSLIPLLEPHGTEAHFFNYTMNTLRQEIPRSGKEEKTFVSPEELDLEVAELALKYGEPQLDESIGDGGIRRDTELMKKTIKSSNSTLNRSSDKGKEEIKKRRELKDYYILRYGDVCMTCNNKNRDWRGISLSHIIPLSRGGKTTKENTLNECYPCHDHFEKRPELRIKEAQNG
;
A
#
# COMPACT_ATOMS: atom_id res chain seq x y z
N MET A 1 -13.16 12.66 9.53
CA MET A 1 -13.73 11.52 8.76
C MET A 1 -15.19 11.81 8.47
N ASN A 2 -15.72 11.28 7.37
CA ASN A 2 -17.14 11.39 7.03
C ASN A 2 -17.73 9.99 6.82
N LYS A 3 -19.03 9.80 7.06
CA LYS A 3 -19.72 8.57 6.67
C LYS A 3 -19.50 8.33 5.17
N THR A 4 -19.08 7.11 4.82
CA THR A 4 -18.82 6.76 3.43
C THR A 4 -20.10 6.34 2.72
N ARG A 5 -20.12 6.52 1.39
CA ARG A 5 -21.14 5.94 0.49
C ARG A 5 -20.65 4.66 -0.18
N ILE A 6 -19.47 4.18 0.18
CA ILE A 6 -18.89 2.95 -0.36
C ILE A 6 -19.52 1.79 0.42
N GLU A 7 -20.40 1.07 -0.26
CA GLU A 7 -21.27 0.03 0.31
C GLU A 7 -20.50 -1.04 1.09
N TRP A 8 -19.34 -1.45 0.58
CA TRP A 8 -18.54 -2.52 1.18
C TRP A 8 -17.64 -2.05 2.34
N ALA A 9 -17.51 -0.74 2.55
CA ALA A 9 -16.74 -0.17 3.65
C ALA A 9 -17.60 -0.10 4.92
N LEU A 10 -17.82 -1.25 5.55
CA LEU A 10 -18.70 -1.40 6.72
C LEU A 10 -17.91 -1.41 8.05
N ASN A 11 -18.58 -0.94 9.10
CA ASN A 11 -18.15 -1.17 10.48
C ASN A 11 -18.25 -2.65 10.84
N PRO A 12 -17.57 -3.12 11.91
CA PRO A 12 -17.68 -4.52 12.35
C PRO A 12 -19.09 -4.99 12.71
N ASP A 13 -19.98 -4.06 13.10
CA ASP A 13 -21.41 -4.32 13.36
C ASP A 13 -22.28 -4.35 12.09
N GLY A 14 -21.68 -4.21 10.91
CA GLY A 14 -22.38 -4.18 9.61
C GLY A 14 -22.96 -2.82 9.23
N SER A 15 -22.90 -1.81 10.11
CA SER A 15 -23.38 -0.46 9.78
C SER A 15 -22.43 0.28 8.81
N PRO A 16 -22.90 1.32 8.09
CA PRO A 16 -22.06 2.08 7.17
C PRO A 16 -20.81 2.67 7.85
N GLY A 17 -19.66 2.46 7.24
CA GLY A 17 -18.38 2.94 7.74
C GLY A 17 -18.08 4.39 7.36
N TYR A 18 -16.79 4.70 7.31
CA TYR A 18 -16.27 6.05 7.14
C TYR A 18 -15.22 6.12 6.03
N SER A 19 -14.99 7.32 5.50
CA SER A 19 -13.82 7.62 4.68
C SER A 19 -12.87 8.56 5.41
N TRP A 20 -11.58 8.30 5.24
CA TRP A 20 -10.49 9.13 5.71
C TRP A 20 -9.54 9.42 4.54
N ASN A 21 -9.24 10.70 4.30
CA ASN A 21 -8.42 11.16 3.19
C ASN A 21 -7.25 12.00 3.73
N PRO A 22 -6.21 11.36 4.30
CA PRO A 22 -5.01 12.05 4.78
C PRO A 22 -4.17 12.58 3.62
N ILE A 23 -4.35 12.00 2.42
CA ILE A 23 -3.86 12.54 1.15
C ILE A 23 -5.02 12.67 0.15
N THR A 24 -4.89 13.56 -0.82
CA THR A 24 -5.83 13.71 -1.96
C THR A 24 -5.07 13.86 -3.26
N GLY A 25 -5.70 13.54 -4.39
CA GLY A 25 -5.04 13.61 -5.69
C GLY A 25 -4.43 12.27 -6.11
N CYS A 26 -4.33 12.05 -7.42
CA CYS A 26 -3.88 10.79 -8.01
C CYS A 26 -3.50 10.98 -9.48
N LEU A 27 -2.44 10.28 -9.91
CA LEU A 27 -1.86 10.38 -11.25
C LEU A 27 -2.14 9.15 -12.14
N ASN A 28 -3.03 8.24 -11.74
CA ASN A 28 -3.33 7.01 -12.49
C ASN A 28 -4.05 7.23 -13.83
N GLY A 29 -4.52 8.44 -14.14
CA GLY A 29 -5.10 8.78 -15.45
C GLY A 29 -6.38 8.03 -15.82
N CYS A 30 -7.26 7.68 -14.87
CA CYS A 30 -8.51 6.98 -15.20
C CYS A 30 -9.56 7.94 -15.78
N ASP A 31 -10.07 7.66 -16.99
CA ASP A 31 -11.09 8.47 -17.68
C ASP A 31 -12.40 8.61 -16.88
N TYR A 32 -12.73 7.59 -16.09
CA TYR A 32 -13.95 7.52 -15.27
C TYR A 32 -13.76 8.05 -13.84
N CYS A 33 -12.62 8.67 -13.51
CA CYS A 33 -12.29 9.04 -12.13
C CYS A 33 -13.25 10.09 -11.54
N TYR A 34 -14.15 9.67 -10.65
CA TYR A 34 -15.04 10.60 -9.94
C TYR A 34 -14.28 11.61 -9.09
N ALA A 35 -13.15 11.19 -8.48
CA ALA A 35 -12.36 12.03 -7.59
C ALA A 35 -11.69 13.17 -8.37
N ARG A 36 -11.14 12.89 -9.56
CA ARG A 36 -10.58 13.91 -10.48
C ARG A 36 -11.67 14.88 -10.94
N ARG A 37 -12.88 14.40 -11.24
CA ARG A 37 -14.02 15.27 -11.59
C ARG A 37 -14.40 16.21 -10.45
N LEU A 38 -14.50 15.70 -9.22
CA LEU A 38 -14.79 16.52 -8.04
C LEU A 38 -13.68 17.54 -7.76
N ALA A 39 -12.41 17.13 -7.91
CA ALA A 39 -11.25 18.00 -7.77
C ALA A 39 -11.23 19.13 -8.80
N ASN A 40 -11.69 18.89 -10.03
CA ASN A 40 -11.79 19.93 -11.06
C ASN A 40 -13.06 20.79 -10.98
N THR A 41 -13.98 20.45 -10.08
CA THR A 41 -15.24 21.18 -9.89
C THR A 41 -15.33 21.69 -8.45
N ARG A 42 -16.18 21.08 -7.62
CA ARG A 42 -16.54 21.57 -6.28
C ARG A 42 -15.37 21.64 -5.30
N LEU A 43 -14.31 20.87 -5.50
CA LEU A 43 -13.16 20.81 -4.58
C LEU A 43 -11.95 21.60 -5.09
N LYS A 44 -12.03 22.23 -6.26
CA LYS A 44 -10.91 22.87 -6.94
C LYS A 44 -10.19 23.88 -6.06
N ASP A 45 -10.92 24.87 -5.56
CA ASP A 45 -10.33 25.96 -4.77
C ASP A 45 -9.73 25.44 -3.46
N ARG A 46 -10.43 24.50 -2.80
CA ARG A 46 -9.93 23.86 -1.58
C ARG A 46 -8.62 23.12 -1.82
N TYR A 47 -8.50 22.38 -2.92
CA TYR A 47 -7.30 21.61 -3.22
C TYR A 47 -6.14 22.51 -3.66
N LEU A 48 -6.41 23.54 -4.47
CA LEU A 48 -5.40 24.51 -4.91
C LEU A 48 -4.91 25.43 -3.79
N ALA A 49 -5.73 25.66 -2.75
CA ALA A 49 -5.32 26.40 -1.56
C ALA A 49 -4.24 25.65 -0.75
N ASN A 50 -4.26 24.32 -0.73
CA ASN A 50 -3.26 23.52 -0.04
C ASN A 50 -1.98 23.41 -0.87
N LYS A 51 -0.88 23.99 -0.38
CA LYS A 51 0.41 23.99 -1.08
C LYS A 51 1.31 22.79 -0.75
N ASN A 52 0.87 21.89 0.13
CA ASN A 52 1.58 20.65 0.49
C ASN A 52 1.44 19.59 -0.62
N ILE A 53 1.99 19.87 -1.80
CA ILE A 53 2.03 18.96 -2.94
C ILE A 53 3.21 18.00 -2.82
N ALA A 54 3.07 16.81 -3.40
CA ALA A 54 4.19 15.89 -3.50
C ALA A 54 5.32 16.52 -4.33
N ASN A 55 6.56 16.40 -3.86
CA ASN A 55 7.73 16.78 -4.63
C ASN A 55 8.47 15.53 -5.13
N ALA A 56 7.73 14.58 -5.68
CA ALA A 56 8.33 13.40 -6.27
C ALA A 56 8.90 13.75 -7.65
N ASP A 57 10.09 13.21 -7.94
CA ASP A 57 10.70 13.18 -9.28
C ASP A 57 9.91 12.23 -10.17
N ILE A 58 8.72 12.67 -10.56
CA ILE A 58 7.89 11.95 -11.53
C ILE A 58 8.40 12.27 -12.93
N PRO A 59 8.73 11.26 -13.74
CA PRO A 59 8.99 11.48 -15.15
C PRO A 59 7.75 12.09 -15.82
N PHE A 60 7.95 13.12 -16.63
CA PHE A 60 6.89 13.92 -17.25
C PHE A 60 5.86 13.10 -18.06
N TYR A 61 6.23 11.92 -18.54
CA TYR A 61 5.41 11.04 -19.38
C TYR A 61 4.36 10.20 -18.63
N GLU A 62 4.41 10.15 -17.29
CA GLU A 62 3.38 9.45 -16.49
C GLU A 62 2.14 10.31 -16.22
N TYR A 63 2.15 11.56 -16.68
CA TYR A 63 1.13 12.55 -16.41
C TYR A 63 0.10 12.63 -17.54
N LYS A 64 -0.83 11.67 -17.57
CA LYS A 64 -1.99 11.73 -18.49
C LYS A 64 -3.04 12.69 -17.92
N ASP A 65 -3.42 13.69 -18.71
CA ASP A 65 -4.61 14.54 -18.55
C ASP A 65 -4.66 15.52 -17.36
N GLY A 66 -3.59 16.29 -17.17
CA GLY A 66 -3.64 17.47 -16.31
C GLY A 66 -2.77 18.64 -16.80
N PRO A 67 -2.81 19.79 -16.10
CA PRO A 67 -1.87 20.89 -16.34
C PRO A 67 -0.42 20.42 -16.20
N LYS A 68 0.41 20.62 -17.24
CA LYS A 68 1.87 20.31 -17.22
C LYS A 68 2.63 20.91 -16.01
N ILE A 69 1.98 21.82 -15.30
CA ILE A 69 2.44 22.52 -14.12
C ILE A 69 1.77 21.93 -12.88
N LYS A 70 2.53 21.13 -12.11
CA LYS A 70 2.07 20.36 -10.93
C LYS A 70 1.18 21.17 -9.96
N HIS A 71 1.57 22.41 -9.66
CA HIS A 71 0.87 23.23 -8.67
C HIS A 71 -0.49 23.79 -9.15
N LEU A 72 -0.76 23.78 -10.46
CA LEU A 72 -2.04 24.20 -11.05
C LEU A 72 -3.04 23.05 -11.21
N ASP A 73 -2.59 21.79 -11.07
CA ASP A 73 -3.50 20.64 -11.07
C ASP A 73 -4.14 20.45 -9.69
N PRO A 74 -5.47 20.67 -9.55
CA PRO A 74 -6.14 20.44 -8.28
C PRO A 74 -6.05 18.97 -7.85
N PHE A 75 -5.86 18.02 -8.77
CA PHE A 75 -5.80 16.59 -8.48
C PHE A 75 -4.37 16.04 -8.42
N TYR A 76 -3.35 16.90 -8.40
CA TYR A 76 -1.99 16.50 -8.06
C TYR A 76 -1.91 16.03 -6.59
N PRO A 77 -1.14 14.98 -6.25
CA PRO A 77 -1.04 14.46 -4.89
C PRO A 77 -0.68 15.54 -3.86
N ARG A 78 -1.49 15.63 -2.80
CA ARG A 78 -1.39 16.60 -1.69
C ARG A 78 -1.60 15.91 -0.35
N SER A 79 -0.80 16.27 0.66
CA SER A 79 -0.98 15.79 2.03
C SER A 79 -1.80 16.77 2.87
N TRP A 80 -2.45 16.24 3.91
CA TRP A 80 -3.27 16.97 4.87
C TRP A 80 -2.91 16.62 6.31
N PHE A 81 -1.65 16.27 6.55
CA PHE A 81 -1.14 15.83 7.86
C PHE A 81 -1.10 16.96 8.91
N ASP A 82 -1.26 18.21 8.46
CA ASP A 82 -1.46 19.38 9.32
C ASP A 82 -2.86 19.41 9.98
N ARG A 83 -3.74 18.47 9.60
CA ARG A 83 -5.08 18.34 10.17
C ARG A 83 -5.10 17.30 11.27
N ARG A 84 -6.04 17.47 12.20
CA ARG A 84 -6.39 16.45 13.20
C ARG A 84 -6.70 15.13 12.49
N GLU A 85 -6.15 14.04 13.02
CA GLU A 85 -6.27 12.70 12.43
C GLU A 85 -7.41 11.91 13.08
N PRO A 86 -8.64 11.95 12.54
CA PRO A 86 -9.80 11.44 13.25
C PRO A 86 -9.86 9.91 13.22
N ALA A 87 -8.99 9.30 12.42
CA ALA A 87 -8.73 7.86 12.43
C ALA A 87 -8.06 7.38 13.72
N LEU A 88 -7.51 8.28 14.55
CA LEU A 88 -6.98 7.98 15.88
C LEU A 88 -8.02 8.12 17.00
N GLU A 89 -9.23 8.58 16.68
CA GLU A 89 -10.22 8.98 17.69
C GLU A 89 -11.27 7.91 18.00
N GLY A 90 -11.55 7.76 19.29
CA GLY A 90 -12.69 7.01 19.80
C GLY A 90 -12.47 5.49 19.91
N LYS A 91 -13.12 4.92 20.93
CA LYS A 91 -12.98 3.49 21.30
C LYS A 91 -13.82 2.55 20.45
N LYS A 92 -14.93 3.02 19.85
CA LYS A 92 -15.84 2.16 19.09
C LYS A 92 -15.14 1.69 17.80
N PRO A 93 -15.10 0.38 17.51
CA PRO A 93 -14.58 -0.13 16.25
C PRO A 93 -15.30 0.45 15.03
N LYS A 94 -14.53 0.85 14.02
CA LYS A 94 -15.01 1.47 12.77
C LYS A 94 -14.39 0.76 11.58
N GLY A 95 -15.12 0.73 10.47
CA GLY A 95 -14.58 0.44 9.15
C GLY A 95 -14.25 1.74 8.44
N ILE A 96 -13.00 1.92 8.02
CA ILE A 96 -12.49 3.18 7.47
C ILE A 96 -11.86 2.91 6.11
N PHE A 97 -12.48 3.41 5.04
CA PHE A 97 -11.86 3.42 3.72
C PHE A 97 -10.87 4.58 3.59
N VAL A 98 -9.62 4.24 3.30
CA VAL A 98 -8.52 5.20 3.25
C VAL A 98 -8.33 5.66 1.80
N CYS A 99 -8.15 6.96 1.61
CA CYS A 99 -7.86 7.55 0.30
C CYS A 99 -8.99 7.35 -0.74
N SER A 100 -10.24 7.62 -0.34
CA SER A 100 -11.37 7.70 -1.28
C SER A 100 -11.26 8.81 -2.33
N MET A 101 -10.24 9.67 -2.26
CA MET A 101 -10.01 10.79 -3.17
C MET A 101 -8.58 10.79 -3.74
N SER A 102 -7.90 9.65 -3.67
CA SER A 102 -6.48 9.49 -3.95
C SER A 102 -6.13 8.01 -4.15
N ASP A 103 -4.86 7.70 -4.37
CA ASP A 103 -4.32 6.35 -4.30
C ASP A 103 -3.09 6.41 -3.39
N LEU A 104 -3.13 5.77 -2.22
CA LEU A 104 -2.08 5.86 -1.20
C LEU A 104 -0.73 5.32 -1.67
N PHE A 105 -0.75 4.41 -2.65
CA PHE A 105 0.43 3.79 -3.24
C PHE A 105 0.64 4.28 -4.68
N GLY A 106 -0.06 5.35 -5.05
CA GLY A 106 -0.14 5.88 -6.40
C GLY A 106 1.16 6.51 -6.88
N ILE A 107 1.26 6.68 -8.20
CA ILE A 107 2.36 7.39 -8.85
C ILE A 107 2.50 8.80 -8.24
N GLY A 108 3.74 9.17 -7.93
CA GLY A 108 4.08 10.47 -7.38
C GLY A 108 3.71 10.68 -5.92
N VAL A 109 3.15 9.68 -5.22
CA VAL A 109 2.97 9.73 -3.77
C VAL A 109 4.29 9.38 -3.09
N PRO A 110 4.86 10.28 -2.27
CA PRO A 110 6.09 10.01 -1.51
C PRO A 110 5.92 8.83 -0.53
N GLU A 111 6.93 7.96 -0.42
CA GLU A 111 6.85 6.76 0.43
C GLU A 111 6.69 7.08 1.91
N ASP A 112 7.27 8.20 2.36
CA ASP A 112 7.12 8.73 3.71
C ASP A 112 5.66 9.10 4.05
N TRP A 113 4.87 9.57 3.07
CA TRP A 113 3.44 9.82 3.26
C TRP A 113 2.69 8.51 3.48
N THR A 114 3.02 7.48 2.70
CA THR A 114 2.43 6.14 2.87
C THR A 114 2.79 5.55 4.23
N ARG A 115 4.06 5.61 4.64
CA ARG A 115 4.53 5.15 5.96
C ARG A 115 3.85 5.90 7.10
N HIS A 116 3.67 7.22 6.96
CA HIS A 116 2.92 8.02 7.92
C HIS A 116 1.51 7.49 8.12
N VAL A 117 0.76 7.30 7.03
CA VAL A 117 -0.62 6.79 7.09
C VAL A 117 -0.67 5.35 7.66
N LEU A 118 0.24 4.46 7.26
CA LEU A 118 0.31 3.10 7.79
C LEU A 118 0.64 3.06 9.29
N THR A 119 1.47 3.99 9.76
CA THR A 119 1.76 4.16 11.19
C THR A 119 0.50 4.55 11.95
N LEU A 120 -0.26 5.52 11.46
CA LEU A 120 -1.54 5.91 12.08
C LEU A 120 -2.55 4.75 12.09
N ILE A 121 -2.58 3.93 11.03
CA ILE A 121 -3.40 2.72 10.98
C ILE A 121 -3.00 1.75 12.09
N ARG A 122 -1.70 1.51 12.27
CA ARG A 122 -1.16 0.61 13.30
C ARG A 122 -1.43 1.11 14.72
N LEU A 123 -1.39 2.43 14.95
CA LEU A 123 -1.72 3.06 16.23
C LEU A 123 -3.23 3.03 16.56
N SER A 124 -4.08 2.62 15.61
CA SER A 124 -5.53 2.49 15.77
C SER A 124 -6.03 1.05 15.63
N PRO A 125 -5.54 0.09 16.45
CA PRO A 125 -5.85 -1.34 16.30
C PRO A 125 -7.33 -1.68 16.46
N GLN A 126 -8.11 -0.81 17.12
CA GLN A 126 -9.56 -0.96 17.30
C GLN A 126 -10.36 -0.75 16.00
N HIS A 127 -9.78 -0.11 14.98
CA HIS A 127 -10.44 0.16 13.70
C HIS A 127 -9.93 -0.79 12.61
N ARG A 128 -10.79 -1.10 11.64
CA ARG A 128 -10.43 -1.79 10.39
C ARG A 128 -10.26 -0.75 9.29
N PHE A 129 -9.14 -0.80 8.59
CA PHE A 129 -8.84 0.08 7.47
C PHE A 129 -8.89 -0.69 6.16
N TYR A 130 -9.60 -0.14 5.18
CA TYR A 130 -9.63 -0.66 3.83
C TYR A 130 -8.71 0.19 2.95
N LEU A 131 -7.65 -0.43 2.42
CA LEU A 131 -6.68 0.17 1.52
C LEU A 131 -6.93 -0.36 0.11
N LEU A 132 -6.92 0.50 -0.90
CA LEU A 132 -7.15 0.10 -2.30
C LEU A 132 -6.21 0.87 -3.24
N THR A 133 -5.59 0.17 -4.19
CA THR A 133 -4.66 0.79 -5.15
C THR A 133 -4.85 0.28 -6.58
N LYS A 134 -4.44 1.09 -7.57
CA LYS A 134 -4.19 0.64 -8.95
C LYS A 134 -2.69 0.47 -9.25
N GLN A 135 -1.81 0.68 -8.28
CA GLN A 135 -0.35 0.53 -8.39
C GLN A 135 0.15 -0.63 -7.51
N PRO A 136 -0.28 -1.87 -7.77
CA PRO A 136 0.01 -3.01 -6.88
C PRO A 136 1.51 -3.32 -6.75
N GLN A 137 2.33 -2.93 -7.74
CA GLN A 137 3.79 -3.09 -7.68
C GLN A 137 4.45 -2.33 -6.54
N ASN A 138 3.80 -1.27 -6.01
CA ASN A 138 4.32 -0.48 -4.91
C ASN A 138 4.04 -1.11 -3.53
N LEU A 139 3.11 -2.06 -3.44
CA LEU A 139 2.68 -2.64 -2.16
C LEU A 139 3.83 -3.37 -1.43
N ILE A 140 4.74 -4.00 -2.16
CA ILE A 140 5.84 -4.78 -1.58
C ILE A 140 6.77 -3.93 -0.70
N LYS A 141 6.91 -2.63 -0.99
CA LYS A 141 7.72 -1.66 -0.23
C LYS A 141 7.24 -1.44 1.21
N PHE A 142 5.97 -1.79 1.45
CA PHE A 142 5.26 -1.57 2.71
C PHE A 142 4.77 -2.88 3.35
N SER A 143 5.14 -4.02 2.76
CA SER A 143 4.87 -5.31 3.37
C SER A 143 5.92 -5.60 4.45
N PRO A 144 5.53 -6.11 5.63
CA PRO A 144 4.18 -6.50 6.02
C PRO A 144 3.29 -5.34 6.49
N PHE A 145 2.00 -5.43 6.15
CA PHE A 145 0.99 -4.44 6.52
C PHE A 145 0.48 -4.63 7.96
N PRO A 146 -0.03 -3.56 8.61
CA PRO A 146 -0.71 -3.69 9.91
C PRO A 146 -1.88 -4.69 9.86
N ASP A 147 -2.09 -5.44 10.95
CA ASP A 147 -3.11 -6.50 11.02
C ASP A 147 -4.54 -6.00 10.77
N ASN A 148 -4.76 -4.72 11.06
CA ASN A 148 -6.02 -4.04 10.85
C ASN A 148 -6.14 -3.32 9.49
N ALA A 149 -5.13 -3.48 8.61
CA ALA A 149 -5.14 -3.01 7.22
C ALA A 149 -5.55 -4.15 6.27
N TRP A 150 -6.70 -3.99 5.63
CA TRP A 150 -7.15 -4.84 4.53
C TRP A 150 -6.62 -4.24 3.23
N VAL A 151 -5.83 -5.02 2.48
CA VAL A 151 -5.07 -4.53 1.33
C VAL A 151 -5.71 -5.01 0.04
N GLY A 152 -6.19 -4.07 -0.75
CA GLY A 152 -6.91 -4.33 -1.98
C GLY A 152 -6.23 -3.78 -3.21
N VAL A 153 -6.49 -4.43 -4.35
CA VAL A 153 -6.11 -3.92 -5.67
C VAL A 153 -7.34 -3.79 -6.55
N SER A 154 -7.48 -2.64 -7.22
CA SER A 154 -8.49 -2.44 -8.24
C SER A 154 -8.05 -3.06 -9.56
N ALA A 155 -8.92 -3.86 -10.17
CA ALA A 155 -8.76 -4.42 -11.50
C ALA A 155 -10.00 -4.12 -12.34
N THR A 156 -9.84 -3.76 -13.60
CA THR A 156 -10.98 -3.43 -14.48
C THR A 156 -11.12 -4.36 -15.66
N ASP A 157 -10.09 -5.16 -15.95
CA ASP A 157 -9.99 -6.06 -17.09
C ASP A 157 -8.98 -7.17 -16.78
N ARG A 158 -8.78 -8.09 -17.73
CA ARG A 158 -7.82 -9.19 -17.60
C ARG A 158 -6.39 -8.74 -17.30
N ALA A 159 -5.92 -7.67 -17.94
CA ALA A 159 -4.53 -7.23 -17.80
C ALA A 159 -4.27 -6.71 -16.38
N SER A 160 -5.13 -5.81 -15.90
CA SER A 160 -5.08 -5.28 -14.53
C SER A 160 -5.34 -6.35 -13.48
N TYR A 161 -6.21 -7.32 -13.75
CA TYR A 161 -6.42 -8.49 -12.90
C TYR A 161 -5.15 -9.33 -12.75
N ASN A 162 -4.51 -9.72 -13.86
CA ASN A 162 -3.27 -10.49 -13.84
C ASN A 162 -2.18 -9.75 -13.05
N ASN A 163 -2.08 -8.45 -13.27
CA ASN A 163 -1.15 -7.58 -12.54
C ASN A 163 -1.44 -7.57 -11.04
N ALA A 164 -2.71 -7.45 -10.65
CA ALA A 164 -3.13 -7.44 -9.27
C ALA A 164 -2.75 -8.72 -8.53
N VAL A 165 -3.07 -9.89 -9.12
CA VAL A 165 -2.77 -11.18 -8.48
C VAL A 165 -1.27 -11.44 -8.43
N TRP A 166 -0.54 -11.08 -9.50
CA TRP A 166 0.91 -11.25 -9.55
C TRP A 166 1.62 -10.59 -8.37
N TYR A 167 1.21 -9.38 -8.00
CA TYR A 167 1.82 -8.67 -6.87
C TYR A 167 1.23 -9.07 -5.52
N LEU A 168 -0.09 -9.30 -5.41
CA LEU A 168 -0.73 -9.65 -4.14
C LEU A 168 -0.25 -10.98 -3.54
N LYS A 169 0.25 -11.91 -4.36
CA LYS A 169 0.78 -13.20 -3.91
C LYS A 169 1.91 -13.06 -2.88
N ASP A 170 2.74 -12.03 -3.01
CA ASP A 170 3.91 -11.80 -2.17
C ASP A 170 3.63 -10.82 -1.01
N ILE A 171 2.41 -10.26 -0.96
CA ILE A 171 2.03 -9.30 0.08
C ILE A 171 1.59 -10.02 1.36
N LYS A 172 2.26 -9.68 2.47
CA LYS A 172 1.85 -10.06 3.83
C LYS A 172 0.84 -9.04 4.35
N ALA A 173 -0.44 -9.40 4.31
CA ALA A 173 -1.56 -8.66 4.90
C ALA A 173 -2.61 -9.65 5.42
N LYS A 174 -3.34 -9.29 6.48
CA LYS A 174 -4.34 -10.18 7.10
C LYS A 174 -5.54 -10.47 6.18
N VAL A 175 -5.88 -9.51 5.32
CA VAL A 175 -6.89 -9.67 4.27
C VAL A 175 -6.35 -9.02 3.00
N ARG A 176 -6.31 -9.80 1.92
CA ARG A 176 -6.00 -9.36 0.56
C ARG A 176 -7.25 -9.44 -0.29
N TYR A 177 -7.56 -8.39 -1.05
CA TYR A 177 -8.80 -8.37 -1.83
C TYR A 177 -8.65 -7.80 -3.23
N LEU A 178 -9.55 -8.21 -4.12
CA LEU A 178 -9.68 -7.64 -5.46
C LEU A 178 -10.96 -6.82 -5.55
N SER A 179 -10.87 -5.67 -6.20
CA SER A 179 -12.01 -4.82 -6.49
C SER A 179 -12.15 -4.65 -8.00
N PHE A 180 -13.13 -5.36 -8.56
CA PHE A 180 -13.60 -5.19 -9.93
C PHE A 180 -14.58 -4.03 -10.00
N GLU A 181 -14.08 -2.82 -9.72
CA GLU A 181 -14.88 -1.60 -9.66
C GLU A 181 -14.20 -0.44 -10.42
N PRO A 182 -14.60 -0.16 -11.68
CA PRO A 182 -15.61 -0.89 -12.47
C PRO A 182 -15.07 -2.16 -13.15
N LEU A 183 -15.91 -3.19 -13.31
CA LEU A 183 -15.64 -4.31 -14.21
C LEU A 183 -15.91 -3.87 -15.66
N LEU A 184 -14.85 -3.63 -16.45
CA LEU A 184 -14.91 -3.10 -17.82
C LEU A 184 -14.55 -4.14 -18.90
N GLY A 185 -13.99 -5.28 -18.51
CA GLY A 185 -13.64 -6.35 -19.43
C GLY A 185 -13.68 -7.72 -18.76
N GLN A 186 -13.64 -8.77 -19.58
CA GLN A 186 -13.50 -10.15 -19.12
C GLN A 186 -12.19 -10.32 -18.33
N THR A 187 -12.21 -11.07 -17.24
CA THR A 187 -11.06 -11.21 -16.32
C THR A 187 -10.61 -12.66 -16.16
N VAL A 188 -11.54 -13.61 -16.04
CA VAL A 188 -11.25 -15.01 -15.69
C VAL A 188 -11.17 -15.90 -16.94
N ALA A 189 -11.93 -15.60 -18.01
CA ALA A 189 -12.00 -16.46 -19.19
C ALA A 189 -10.80 -16.29 -20.10
N GLY A 190 -9.81 -17.06 -19.74
CA GLY A 190 -8.68 -17.50 -20.54
C GLY A 190 -7.64 -18.24 -19.70
N ILE A 191 -8.06 -18.70 -18.52
CA ILE A 191 -7.28 -19.53 -17.59
C ILE A 191 -7.63 -21.01 -17.73
N LEU A 192 -8.79 -21.35 -18.33
CA LEU A 192 -9.14 -22.72 -18.73
C LEU A 192 -8.85 -23.02 -20.21
N ASP A 193 -8.51 -21.99 -21.00
CA ASP A 193 -8.20 -22.18 -22.42
C ASP A 193 -6.69 -22.36 -22.59
N ASN A 194 -6.24 -23.61 -22.51
CA ASN A 194 -4.87 -24.08 -22.77
C ASN A 194 -4.38 -23.83 -24.23
N ARG A 195 -4.99 -22.89 -24.97
CA ARG A 195 -4.75 -22.68 -26.40
C ARG A 195 -3.70 -21.63 -26.74
N SER A 196 -3.28 -20.79 -25.80
CA SER A 196 -2.17 -19.85 -26.04
C SER A 196 -0.99 -20.24 -25.18
N GLY A 197 -0.03 -20.96 -25.78
CA GLY A 197 1.24 -21.43 -25.22
C GLY A 197 2.19 -20.30 -24.76
N TYR A 198 1.68 -19.38 -23.95
CA TYR A 198 2.44 -18.41 -23.20
C TYR A 198 2.56 -18.92 -21.76
N ASP A 199 3.80 -19.06 -21.29
CA ASP A 199 4.21 -19.37 -19.91
C ASP A 199 3.82 -18.25 -18.93
N TRP A 200 2.55 -17.87 -18.88
CA TRP A 200 2.01 -17.06 -17.81
C TRP A 200 1.45 -18.00 -16.74
N PRO A 201 1.62 -17.73 -15.43
CA PRO A 201 1.05 -18.59 -14.40
C PRO A 201 -0.46 -18.72 -14.64
N VAL A 202 -0.86 -19.87 -15.16
CA VAL A 202 -2.26 -20.25 -15.35
C VAL A 202 -2.83 -20.32 -13.94
N MET A 203 -3.74 -19.40 -13.63
CA MET A 203 -4.36 -19.29 -12.31
C MET A 203 -5.34 -20.44 -12.06
N HIS A 204 -4.84 -21.66 -11.88
CA HIS A 204 -5.63 -22.71 -11.25
C HIS A 204 -6.17 -22.18 -9.92
N GLY A 205 -7.40 -22.57 -9.55
CA GLY A 205 -8.12 -22.08 -8.36
C GLY A 205 -7.30 -22.01 -7.06
N SER A 206 -6.21 -22.79 -6.96
CA SER A 206 -5.15 -22.67 -5.96
C SER A 206 -4.60 -21.25 -5.72
N ILE A 207 -4.43 -20.39 -6.74
CA ILE A 207 -3.87 -19.05 -6.51
C ILE A 207 -4.91 -18.15 -5.86
N LEU A 208 -6.17 -18.20 -6.31
CA LEU A 208 -7.26 -17.49 -5.63
C LEU A 208 -7.40 -17.97 -4.17
N GLN A 209 -7.42 -19.28 -3.94
CA GLN A 209 -7.53 -19.89 -2.60
C GLN A 209 -6.43 -19.44 -1.63
N ASN A 210 -5.20 -19.25 -2.10
CA ASN A 210 -4.06 -18.93 -1.24
C ASN A 210 -3.70 -17.44 -1.21
N THR A 211 -4.27 -16.63 -2.10
CA THR A 211 -3.85 -15.23 -2.29
C THR A 211 -4.95 -14.22 -1.99
N ILE A 212 -6.21 -14.53 -2.30
CA ILE A 212 -7.31 -13.56 -2.26
C ILE A 212 -8.36 -14.03 -1.27
N ASP A 213 -8.68 -13.18 -0.30
CA ASP A 213 -9.66 -13.47 0.75
C ASP A 213 -11.05 -12.91 0.39
N TRP A 214 -11.10 -11.89 -0.47
CA TRP A 214 -12.32 -11.16 -0.80
C TRP A 214 -12.32 -10.58 -2.20
N VAL A 215 -13.49 -10.60 -2.85
CA VAL A 215 -13.71 -10.02 -4.16
C VAL A 215 -14.92 -9.09 -4.12
N ILE A 216 -14.77 -7.89 -4.67
CA ILE A 216 -15.83 -6.90 -4.82
C ILE A 216 -16.09 -6.72 -6.32
N ILE A 217 -17.36 -6.68 -6.74
CA ILE A 217 -17.74 -6.48 -8.14
C ILE A 217 -18.75 -5.34 -8.24
N GLY A 218 -18.53 -4.40 -9.16
CA GLY A 218 -19.44 -3.30 -9.44
C GLY A 218 -19.31 -2.75 -10.85
N ALA A 219 -20.35 -2.03 -11.28
CA ALA A 219 -20.40 -1.36 -12.57
C ALA A 219 -19.81 0.06 -12.48
N GLN A 220 -19.43 0.62 -13.63
CA GLN A 220 -19.14 2.05 -13.71
C GLN A 220 -20.46 2.80 -13.62
N THR A 221 -20.55 3.80 -12.74
CA THR A 221 -21.82 4.52 -12.51
C THR A 221 -21.96 5.80 -13.31
N LYS A 222 -20.87 6.47 -13.71
CA LYS A 222 -20.92 7.77 -14.41
C LYS A 222 -19.77 7.98 -15.42
N PRO A 223 -20.02 7.81 -16.75
CA PRO A 223 -21.27 7.32 -17.34
C PRO A 223 -21.52 5.85 -16.95
N THR A 224 -22.78 5.42 -16.98
CA THR A 224 -23.11 4.03 -16.67
C THR A 224 -22.54 3.11 -17.74
N ILE A 225 -21.67 2.18 -17.33
CA ILE A 225 -21.19 1.09 -18.18
C ILE A 225 -21.41 -0.19 -17.38
N MET A 226 -22.36 -1.00 -17.84
CA MET A 226 -22.70 -2.27 -17.23
C MET A 226 -21.72 -3.35 -17.69
N PRO A 227 -21.17 -4.17 -16.80
CA PRO A 227 -20.45 -5.37 -17.21
C PRO A 227 -21.42 -6.34 -17.86
N LYS A 228 -20.88 -7.26 -18.67
CA LYS A 228 -21.68 -8.39 -19.14
C LYS A 228 -21.91 -9.37 -17.99
N ILE A 229 -23.13 -9.91 -17.89
CA ILE A 229 -23.52 -10.82 -16.77
C ILE A 229 -22.63 -12.07 -16.73
N GLU A 230 -22.20 -12.58 -17.88
CA GLU A 230 -21.31 -13.73 -17.96
C GLU A 230 -19.95 -13.49 -17.28
N TRP A 231 -19.43 -12.25 -17.31
CA TRP A 231 -18.17 -11.92 -16.61
C TRP A 231 -18.36 -11.92 -15.10
N VAL A 232 -19.49 -11.41 -14.62
CA VAL A 232 -19.83 -11.44 -13.19
C VAL A 232 -20.02 -12.90 -12.75
N ARG A 233 -20.78 -13.70 -13.51
CA ARG A 233 -21.02 -15.12 -13.22
C ARG A 233 -19.70 -15.89 -13.11
N GLU A 234 -18.81 -15.69 -14.07
CA GLU A 234 -17.53 -16.38 -14.09
C GLU A 234 -16.66 -16.08 -12.85
N ILE A 235 -16.61 -14.81 -12.43
CA ILE A 235 -15.87 -14.41 -11.23
C ILE A 235 -16.51 -15.05 -9.99
N VAL A 236 -17.84 -15.02 -9.89
CA VAL A 236 -18.58 -15.61 -8.75
C VAL A 236 -18.33 -17.12 -8.66
N GLU A 237 -18.44 -17.85 -9.77
CA GLU A 237 -18.18 -19.30 -9.82
C GLU A 237 -16.73 -19.64 -9.44
N ALA A 238 -15.77 -18.83 -9.88
CA ALA A 238 -14.37 -18.99 -9.50
C ALA A 238 -14.16 -18.77 -8.00
N CYS A 239 -14.84 -17.77 -7.42
CA CYS A 239 -14.80 -17.52 -5.97
C CYS A 239 -15.45 -18.66 -5.18
N ASP A 240 -16.58 -19.19 -5.64
CA ASP A 240 -17.26 -20.32 -5.00
C ASP A 240 -16.37 -21.57 -4.96
N LYS A 241 -15.73 -21.91 -6.08
CA LYS A 241 -14.74 -23.01 -6.15
C LYS A 241 -13.52 -22.77 -5.26
N ALA A 242 -13.19 -21.51 -5.02
CA ALA A 242 -12.05 -21.11 -4.19
C ALA A 242 -12.41 -20.85 -2.71
N GLY A 243 -13.69 -20.90 -2.33
CA GLY A 243 -14.14 -20.52 -0.98
C GLY A 243 -13.92 -19.03 -0.64
N VAL A 244 -13.76 -18.17 -1.66
CA VAL A 244 -13.48 -16.74 -1.52
C VAL A 244 -14.79 -15.96 -1.35
N LYS A 245 -14.79 -14.97 -0.45
CA LYS A 245 -15.98 -14.14 -0.19
C LYS A 245 -16.23 -13.17 -1.33
N VAL A 246 -17.51 -12.94 -1.65
CA VAL A 246 -17.92 -12.03 -2.72
C VAL A 246 -18.87 -10.96 -2.22
N PHE A 247 -18.60 -9.70 -2.59
CA PHE A 247 -19.49 -8.57 -2.43
C PHE A 247 -19.92 -8.02 -3.81
N LEU A 248 -21.20 -8.14 -4.12
CA LEU A 248 -21.83 -7.58 -5.32
C LEU A 248 -22.47 -6.23 -4.96
N LYS A 249 -22.04 -5.17 -5.63
CA LYS A 249 -22.58 -3.82 -5.42
C LYS A 249 -23.97 -3.66 -6.02
N ASP A 250 -24.76 -2.76 -5.44
CA ASP A 250 -26.12 -2.43 -5.91
C ASP A 250 -26.13 -1.94 -7.36
N SER A 251 -25.01 -1.40 -7.85
CA SER A 251 -24.81 -1.05 -9.26
C SER A 251 -25.03 -2.21 -10.24
N LEU A 252 -25.05 -3.47 -9.78
CA LEU A 252 -25.28 -4.67 -10.57
C LEU A 252 -26.75 -5.11 -10.59
N ILE A 253 -27.64 -4.51 -9.77
CA ILE A 253 -29.07 -4.84 -9.73
C ILE A 253 -29.72 -4.87 -11.14
N PRO A 254 -29.43 -3.93 -12.06
CA PRO A 254 -30.02 -3.97 -13.40
C PRO A 254 -29.67 -5.21 -14.23
N LEU A 255 -28.69 -6.02 -13.82
CA LEU A 255 -28.35 -7.29 -14.49
C LEU A 255 -29.19 -8.48 -13.99
N LEU A 256 -30.10 -8.28 -13.02
CA LEU A 256 -30.71 -9.37 -12.24
C LEU A 256 -32.17 -9.72 -12.59
N GLU A 257 -32.73 -9.35 -13.74
CA GLU A 257 -34.13 -9.71 -14.12
C GLU A 257 -34.24 -10.67 -15.32
N PRO A 258 -35.36 -11.42 -15.47
CA PRO A 258 -35.92 -12.42 -14.56
C PRO A 258 -35.53 -13.84 -15.06
N HIS A 259 -34.26 -14.07 -15.39
CA HIS A 259 -33.76 -15.37 -15.88
C HIS A 259 -33.49 -16.41 -14.77
N GLY A 260 -34.25 -16.32 -13.68
CA GLY A 260 -34.28 -17.36 -12.67
C GLY A 260 -33.45 -17.03 -11.43
N THR A 261 -33.90 -17.64 -10.34
CA THR A 261 -33.37 -17.62 -8.98
C THR A 261 -31.99 -18.31 -8.90
N GLU A 262 -31.00 -17.87 -9.69
CA GLU A 262 -29.69 -18.52 -9.70
C GLU A 262 -29.02 -18.43 -8.31
N ALA A 263 -28.73 -19.62 -7.76
CA ALA A 263 -27.80 -19.96 -6.66
C ALA A 263 -27.02 -18.81 -6.01
N HIS A 264 -26.25 -18.17 -6.87
CA HIS A 264 -24.91 -17.70 -6.54
C HIS A 264 -24.85 -16.18 -6.41
N PHE A 265 -25.87 -15.47 -6.91
CA PHE A 265 -25.94 -14.00 -6.88
C PHE A 265 -26.70 -13.46 -5.67
N PHE A 266 -27.63 -14.23 -5.12
CA PHE A 266 -28.49 -13.79 -4.03
C PHE A 266 -28.00 -14.32 -2.69
N ASN A 267 -28.06 -13.44 -1.69
CA ASN A 267 -28.16 -13.89 -0.31
C ASN A 267 -29.61 -14.32 -0.07
N TYR A 268 -29.89 -15.62 -0.18
CA TYR A 268 -31.23 -16.18 0.00
C TYR A 268 -31.91 -15.82 1.31
N THR A 269 -31.13 -15.59 2.38
CA THR A 269 -31.71 -15.22 3.68
C THR A 269 -32.24 -13.80 3.71
N MET A 270 -31.68 -12.90 2.89
CA MET A 270 -32.06 -11.49 2.84
C MET A 270 -32.82 -11.11 1.58
N ASN A 271 -32.90 -12.01 0.59
CA ASN A 271 -33.45 -11.74 -0.74
C ASN A 271 -32.80 -10.49 -1.39
N THR A 272 -31.49 -10.33 -1.21
CA THR A 272 -30.69 -9.24 -1.74
C THR A 272 -29.44 -9.79 -2.44
N LEU A 273 -28.71 -8.91 -3.13
CA LEU A 273 -27.40 -9.25 -3.67
C LEU A 273 -26.47 -9.86 -2.61
N ARG A 274 -25.62 -10.79 -3.05
CA ARG A 274 -24.57 -11.38 -2.22
C ARG A 274 -23.60 -10.29 -1.74
N GLN A 275 -23.57 -10.05 -0.43
CA GLN A 275 -22.77 -9.00 0.22
C GLN A 275 -21.88 -9.61 1.32
N GLU A 276 -21.10 -10.63 0.97
CA GLU A 276 -20.23 -11.30 1.93
C GLU A 276 -19.00 -10.45 2.26
N ILE A 277 -18.55 -10.55 3.51
CA ILE A 277 -17.34 -9.89 4.01
C ILE A 277 -16.54 -10.93 4.81
N PRO A 278 -15.21 -11.00 4.65
CA PRO A 278 -14.36 -11.85 5.47
C PRO A 278 -14.55 -11.57 6.97
N ARG A 279 -14.51 -12.62 7.77
CA ARG A 279 -14.29 -12.45 9.21
C ARG A 279 -12.80 -12.25 9.41
N SER A 280 -12.39 -11.26 10.19
CA SER A 280 -10.99 -11.15 10.62
C SER A 280 -10.68 -12.39 11.47
N GLY A 281 -10.00 -13.38 10.88
CA GLY A 281 -9.69 -14.65 11.52
C GLY A 281 -8.90 -14.52 12.82
N LYS A 282 -9.06 -15.54 13.68
CA LYS A 282 -8.55 -15.67 15.06
C LYS A 282 -7.04 -15.92 15.19
N GLU A 283 -6.26 -15.85 14.13
CA GLU A 283 -4.80 -16.00 14.25
C GLU A 283 -4.14 -14.64 14.48
N GLU A 284 -3.50 -14.50 15.64
CA GLU A 284 -2.53 -13.46 15.97
C GLU A 284 -1.27 -13.70 15.12
N LYS A 285 -1.25 -13.18 13.90
CA LYS A 285 -0.02 -13.06 13.12
C LYS A 285 0.36 -11.59 13.11
N THR A 286 1.05 -11.16 14.15
CA THR A 286 1.69 -9.84 14.18
C THR A 286 2.98 -9.93 13.36
N PHE A 287 3.05 -9.20 12.25
CA PHE A 287 4.17 -9.31 11.31
C PHE A 287 5.30 -8.29 11.53
N VAL A 288 5.11 -7.32 12.42
CA VAL A 288 6.08 -6.25 12.75
C VAL A 288 6.33 -6.24 14.24
N SER A 289 7.61 -6.17 14.63
CA SER A 289 7.99 -6.10 16.04
C SER A 289 7.65 -4.75 16.68
N PRO A 290 7.37 -4.68 17.99
CA PRO A 290 7.16 -3.40 18.69
C PRO A 290 8.31 -2.41 18.51
N GLU A 291 9.56 -2.89 18.48
CA GLU A 291 10.74 -2.05 18.34
C GLU A 291 10.84 -1.39 16.95
N GLU A 292 10.49 -2.11 15.88
CA GLU A 292 10.44 -1.56 14.52
C GLU A 292 9.35 -0.47 14.40
N LEU A 293 8.21 -0.67 15.07
CA LEU A 293 7.15 0.33 15.11
C LEU A 293 7.60 1.61 15.83
N ASP A 294 8.21 1.48 17.00
CA ASP A 294 8.66 2.63 17.80
C ASP A 294 9.65 3.52 17.02
N LEU A 295 10.57 2.91 16.28
CA LEU A 295 11.53 3.63 15.43
C LEU A 295 10.81 4.37 14.30
N GLU A 296 9.91 3.70 13.58
CA GLU A 296 9.15 4.31 12.48
C GLU A 296 8.32 5.49 12.99
N VAL A 297 7.66 5.36 14.15
CA VAL A 297 6.87 6.46 14.69
C VAL A 297 7.76 7.63 15.14
N ALA A 298 8.92 7.37 15.75
CA ALA A 298 9.85 8.41 16.16
C ALA A 298 10.36 9.23 14.96
N GLU A 299 10.75 8.55 13.87
CA GLU A 299 11.20 9.21 12.63
C GLU A 299 10.10 10.08 12.01
N LEU A 300 8.86 9.57 12.00
CA LEU A 300 7.72 10.29 11.44
C LEU A 300 7.30 11.46 12.33
N ALA A 301 7.35 11.32 13.65
CA ALA A 301 7.06 12.40 14.59
C ALA A 301 8.04 13.56 14.45
N LEU A 302 9.33 13.27 14.20
CA LEU A 302 10.33 14.30 13.89
C LEU A 302 10.02 15.06 12.59
N LYS A 303 9.38 14.40 11.62
CA LYS A 303 9.15 14.97 10.29
C LYS A 303 7.82 15.69 10.14
N TYR A 304 6.75 15.13 10.69
CA TYR A 304 5.38 15.62 10.52
C TYR A 304 4.76 16.13 11.83
N GLY A 305 5.48 16.04 12.94
CA GLY A 305 4.96 16.31 14.28
C GLY A 305 4.40 15.07 14.94
N GLU A 306 4.30 15.09 16.27
CA GLU A 306 3.71 13.99 17.03
C GLU A 306 2.24 13.79 16.64
N PRO A 307 1.82 12.54 16.35
CA PRO A 307 0.42 12.22 16.14
C PRO A 307 -0.40 12.70 17.33
N GLN A 308 -1.41 13.53 17.08
CA GLN A 308 -2.31 14.01 18.13
C GLN A 308 -3.27 12.88 18.52
N LEU A 309 -2.89 12.10 19.54
CA LEU A 309 -3.67 10.97 20.07
C LEU A 309 -4.78 11.46 21.00
N ASP A 310 -5.87 10.69 21.04
CA ASP A 310 -6.99 10.91 21.97
C ASP A 310 -6.64 10.39 23.37
N GLU A 311 -6.40 11.29 24.33
CA GLU A 311 -6.05 10.96 25.72
C GLU A 311 -7.17 10.19 26.46
N SER A 312 -8.39 10.11 25.90
CA SER A 312 -9.52 9.38 26.49
C SER A 312 -9.47 7.86 26.30
N ILE A 313 -8.52 7.34 25.51
CA ILE A 313 -8.28 5.90 25.34
C ILE A 313 -7.55 5.36 26.59
N GLY A 314 -8.33 5.15 27.65
CA GLY A 314 -7.87 4.62 28.94
C GLY A 314 -7.26 3.22 28.85
N ASP A 315 -6.03 3.14 29.37
CA ASP A 315 -5.35 2.05 30.09
C ASP A 315 -5.59 0.59 29.68
N GLY A 316 -4.55 -0.03 29.09
CA GLY A 316 -4.48 -1.49 28.94
C GLY A 316 -3.38 -1.98 27.99
N GLY A 317 -3.14 -1.26 26.89
CA GLY A 317 -2.08 -1.59 25.91
C GLY A 317 -1.36 -0.36 25.37
N ILE A 318 -2.12 0.67 24.98
CA ILE A 318 -1.59 1.89 24.35
C ILE A 318 -0.72 2.72 25.30
N ARG A 319 -0.98 2.68 26.62
CA ARG A 319 -0.17 3.38 27.63
C ARG A 319 1.25 2.81 27.78
N ARG A 320 1.46 1.50 27.57
CA ARG A 320 2.81 0.94 27.55
C ARG A 320 3.56 1.42 26.33
N ASP A 321 2.95 1.45 25.15
CA ASP A 321 3.62 1.91 23.93
C ASP A 321 3.78 3.43 23.87
N THR A 322 2.91 4.22 24.53
CA THR A 322 3.07 5.69 24.61
C THR A 322 4.00 6.15 25.75
N GLU A 323 4.08 5.45 26.88
CA GLU A 323 5.15 5.69 27.88
C GLU A 323 6.49 5.11 27.44
N LEU A 324 6.51 3.96 26.76
CA LEU A 324 7.68 3.43 26.08
C LEU A 324 8.06 4.37 24.94
N MET A 325 7.15 4.91 24.13
CA MET A 325 7.43 6.02 23.21
C MET A 325 7.96 7.25 23.95
N LYS A 326 7.38 7.72 25.05
CA LYS A 326 7.90 8.91 25.76
C LYS A 326 9.26 8.63 26.40
N LYS A 327 9.51 7.40 26.86
CA LYS A 327 10.81 6.91 27.35
C LYS A 327 11.80 6.61 26.23
N THR A 328 11.36 6.23 25.05
CA THR A 328 12.13 5.94 23.84
C THR A 328 12.37 7.22 23.07
N ILE A 329 11.51 8.23 23.13
CA ILE A 329 11.73 9.59 22.65
C ILE A 329 12.66 10.31 23.64
N LYS A 330 12.50 10.14 24.96
CA LYS A 330 13.51 10.63 25.93
C LYS A 330 14.82 9.87 25.86
N SER A 331 14.80 8.55 25.68
CA SER A 331 16.02 7.72 25.59
C SER A 331 16.67 7.89 24.23
N SER A 332 15.93 8.01 23.13
CA SER A 332 16.43 8.34 21.78
C SER A 332 16.84 9.79 21.69
N ASN A 333 16.18 10.75 22.36
CA ASN A 333 16.74 12.10 22.53
C ASN A 333 18.00 12.07 23.39
N SER A 334 18.12 11.17 24.38
CA SER A 334 19.37 10.96 25.14
C SER A 334 20.42 10.13 24.39
N THR A 335 20.04 9.34 23.39
CA THR A 335 20.90 8.45 22.58
C THR A 335 21.34 9.16 21.29
N LEU A 336 20.51 10.03 20.72
CA LEU A 336 20.78 11.00 19.64
C LEU A 336 21.52 12.23 20.16
N ASN A 337 21.37 12.59 21.44
CA ASN A 337 22.31 13.48 22.14
C ASN A 337 23.56 12.73 22.65
N ARG A 338 23.65 11.41 22.46
CA ARG A 338 24.88 10.63 22.65
C ARG A 338 25.55 10.22 21.33
N SER A 339 24.91 10.41 20.17
CA SER A 339 25.64 10.35 18.92
C SER A 339 26.46 11.63 18.82
N SER A 340 27.77 11.49 19.08
CA SER A 340 28.74 12.57 18.82
C SER A 340 28.47 13.16 17.44
N ASP A 341 28.76 14.45 17.21
CA ASP A 341 28.56 15.10 15.90
C ASP A 341 29.10 14.26 14.72
N LYS A 342 30.14 13.46 14.98
CA LYS A 342 30.70 12.46 14.06
C LYS A 342 29.70 11.40 13.56
N GLY A 343 28.78 10.92 14.39
CA GLY A 343 27.77 9.91 14.02
C GLY A 343 26.67 10.47 13.11
N LYS A 344 26.25 11.71 13.34
CA LYS A 344 25.30 12.42 12.45
C LYS A 344 25.94 12.71 11.09
N GLU A 345 27.21 13.12 11.10
CA GLU A 345 27.97 13.36 9.88
C GLU A 345 28.22 12.07 9.07
N GLU A 346 28.46 10.95 9.76
CA GLU A 346 28.64 9.63 9.15
C GLU A 346 27.36 9.13 8.45
N ILE A 347 26.19 9.27 9.08
CA ILE A 347 24.90 8.92 8.46
C ILE A 347 24.65 9.78 7.21
N LYS A 348 24.95 11.09 7.28
CA LYS A 348 24.82 12.00 6.15
C LYS A 348 25.72 11.58 4.98
N LYS A 349 27.00 11.27 5.24
CA LYS A 349 27.94 10.80 4.20
C LYS A 349 27.50 9.50 3.53
N ARG A 350 26.98 8.55 4.31
CA ARG A 350 26.44 7.29 3.76
C ARG A 350 25.26 7.53 2.83
N ARG A 351 24.35 8.44 3.20
CA ARG A 351 23.20 8.81 2.37
C ARG A 351 23.62 9.47 1.06
N GLU A 352 24.53 10.44 1.12
CA GLU A 352 25.04 11.16 -0.06
C GLU A 352 25.75 10.22 -1.04
N LEU A 353 26.56 9.28 -0.55
CA LEU A 353 27.24 8.29 -1.40
C LEU A 353 26.26 7.31 -2.04
N LYS A 354 25.24 6.91 -1.30
CA LYS A 354 24.19 6.04 -1.81
C LYS A 354 23.40 6.72 -2.94
N ASP A 355 22.97 7.95 -2.72
CA ASP A 355 22.28 8.74 -3.75
C ASP A 355 23.18 8.93 -4.98
N TYR A 356 24.47 9.20 -4.79
CA TYR A 356 25.46 9.26 -5.88
C TYR A 356 25.53 7.96 -6.70
N TYR A 357 25.57 6.79 -6.05
CA TYR A 357 25.68 5.52 -6.75
C TYR A 357 24.42 5.16 -7.54
N ILE A 358 23.24 5.41 -6.96
CA ILE A 358 21.96 5.19 -7.66
C ILE A 358 21.88 6.09 -8.89
N LEU A 359 22.25 7.37 -8.76
CA LEU A 359 22.24 8.32 -9.88
C LEU A 359 23.26 7.96 -10.98
N ARG A 360 24.44 7.46 -10.60
CA ARG A 360 25.55 7.20 -11.52
C ARG A 360 25.44 5.85 -12.22
N TYR A 361 24.98 4.82 -11.51
CA TYR A 361 25.04 3.42 -11.95
C TYR A 361 23.66 2.74 -12.02
N GLY A 362 22.60 3.41 -11.57
CA GLY A 362 21.26 2.84 -11.44
C GLY A 362 21.15 1.85 -10.29
N ASP A 363 20.01 1.16 -10.20
CA ASP A 363 19.76 0.10 -9.22
C ASP A 363 20.46 -1.22 -9.61
N VAL A 364 21.77 -1.18 -9.76
CA VAL A 364 22.63 -2.33 -10.10
C VAL A 364 23.52 -2.66 -8.92
N CYS A 365 23.58 -3.92 -8.53
CA CYS A 365 24.53 -4.37 -7.53
C CYS A 365 25.95 -4.32 -8.11
N MET A 366 26.84 -3.53 -7.50
CA MET A 366 28.21 -3.34 -7.99
C MET A 366 29.08 -4.60 -7.87
N THR A 367 28.63 -5.61 -7.12
CA THR A 367 29.31 -6.90 -6.94
C THR A 367 28.88 -7.94 -7.97
N CYS A 368 27.56 -8.14 -8.13
CA CYS A 368 27.03 -9.22 -8.97
C CYS A 368 26.41 -8.73 -10.28
N ASN A 369 26.42 -7.41 -10.52
CA ASN A 369 25.88 -6.74 -11.71
C ASN A 369 24.40 -7.04 -12.01
N ASN A 370 23.63 -7.50 -11.01
CA ASN A 370 22.23 -7.88 -11.18
C ASN A 370 21.30 -6.75 -10.71
N LYS A 371 20.38 -6.35 -11.60
CA LYS A 371 19.37 -5.29 -11.37
C LYS A 371 18.12 -5.77 -10.61
N ASN A 372 17.80 -7.06 -10.70
CA ASN A 372 16.53 -7.63 -10.20
C ASN A 372 16.70 -8.45 -8.92
N ARG A 373 17.83 -8.31 -8.22
CA ARG A 373 18.12 -9.10 -7.03
C ARG A 373 17.44 -8.49 -5.80
N ASP A 374 17.23 -9.29 -4.76
CA ASP A 374 16.66 -8.84 -3.50
C ASP A 374 17.51 -7.71 -2.90
N TRP A 375 16.94 -6.51 -2.82
CA TRP A 375 17.62 -5.34 -2.28
C TRP A 375 17.31 -5.11 -0.81
N ARG A 376 16.20 -5.63 -0.25
CA ARG A 376 15.76 -5.44 1.15
C ARG A 376 16.12 -4.07 1.79
N GLY A 377 16.08 -3.01 0.99
CA GLY A 377 16.69 -1.71 1.28
C GLY A 377 18.13 -1.61 0.79
N ILE A 378 18.39 -0.71 -0.17
CA ILE A 378 19.70 -0.48 -0.80
C ILE A 378 20.81 -0.35 0.27
N SER A 379 21.75 -1.30 0.31
CA SER A 379 22.76 -1.39 1.35
C SER A 379 24.11 -0.90 0.84
N LEU A 380 24.64 0.14 1.51
CA LEU A 380 25.97 0.68 1.24
C LEU A 380 26.99 -0.14 2.01
N SER A 381 27.65 -1.08 1.33
CA SER A 381 28.67 -1.94 1.92
C SER A 381 30.01 -1.22 2.01
N HIS A 382 30.76 -1.43 3.09
CA HIS A 382 32.16 -1.01 3.17
C HIS A 382 33.10 -2.13 2.74
N ILE A 383 34.07 -1.82 1.87
CA ILE A 383 35.11 -2.77 1.44
C ILE A 383 36.00 -3.11 2.65
N ILE A 384 36.45 -2.08 3.36
CA ILE A 384 37.09 -2.16 4.67
C ILE A 384 36.06 -1.72 5.70
N PRO A 385 35.60 -2.60 6.61
CA PRO A 385 34.63 -2.25 7.63
C PRO A 385 35.08 -1.08 8.49
N LEU A 386 34.13 -0.24 8.94
CA LEU A 386 34.44 0.86 9.86
C LEU A 386 35.09 0.38 11.17
N SER A 387 34.69 -0.79 11.67
CA SER A 387 35.28 -1.42 12.87
C SER A 387 36.76 -1.80 12.69
N ARG A 388 37.25 -1.85 11.45
CA ARG A 388 38.65 -2.11 11.08
C ARG A 388 39.37 -0.85 10.57
N GLY A 389 38.83 0.34 10.88
CA GLY A 389 39.43 1.62 10.49
C GLY A 389 39.10 2.08 9.07
N GLY A 390 38.16 1.40 8.38
CA GLY A 390 37.62 1.87 7.12
C GLY A 390 36.93 3.23 7.25
N LYS A 391 36.86 3.97 6.14
CA LYS A 391 36.18 5.28 6.08
C LYS A 391 35.01 5.23 5.11
N THR A 392 34.01 6.07 5.32
CA THR A 392 32.88 6.22 4.40
C THR A 392 33.26 7.17 3.28
N THR A 393 33.85 6.60 2.22
CA THR A 393 34.28 7.31 1.01
C THR A 393 33.93 6.48 -0.22
N LYS A 394 34.02 7.09 -1.42
CA LYS A 394 33.73 6.40 -2.68
C LYS A 394 34.65 5.21 -2.91
N GLU A 395 35.89 5.32 -2.47
CA GLU A 395 36.94 4.32 -2.66
C GLU A 395 36.75 3.09 -1.76
N ASN A 396 35.95 3.22 -0.70
CA ASN A 396 35.75 2.19 0.31
C ASN A 396 34.29 1.75 0.45
N THR A 397 33.39 2.18 -0.45
CA THR A 397 31.96 1.84 -0.38
C THR A 397 31.42 1.35 -1.70
N LEU A 398 30.47 0.41 -1.64
CA LEU A 398 29.81 -0.21 -2.79
C LEU A 398 28.30 -0.21 -2.59
N ASN A 399 27.56 -0.04 -3.69
CA ASN A 399 26.12 -0.25 -3.71
C ASN A 399 25.80 -1.73 -3.96
N GLU A 400 25.25 -2.44 -2.97
CA GLU A 400 25.05 -3.88 -3.04
C GLU A 400 23.63 -4.33 -2.71
N CYS A 401 23.20 -5.40 -3.40
CA CYS A 401 21.98 -6.12 -3.05
C CYS A 401 22.19 -6.86 -1.72
N TYR A 402 21.09 -7.12 -1.01
CA TYR A 402 21.13 -7.73 0.31
C TYR A 402 21.93 -9.04 0.33
N PRO A 403 21.79 -9.98 -0.63
CA PRO A 403 22.59 -11.20 -0.63
C PRO A 403 24.10 -10.97 -0.74
N CYS A 404 24.54 -9.98 -1.52
CA CYS A 404 25.97 -9.65 -1.62
C CYS A 404 26.46 -8.97 -0.35
N HIS A 405 25.68 -8.02 0.17
CA HIS A 405 25.99 -7.34 1.41
C HIS A 405 26.10 -8.33 2.59
N ASP A 406 25.11 -9.19 2.81
CA ASP A 406 25.12 -10.19 3.88
C ASP A 406 26.28 -11.19 3.74
N HIS A 407 26.63 -11.54 2.49
CA HIS A 407 27.75 -12.44 2.21
C HIS A 407 29.11 -11.81 2.53
N PHE A 408 29.35 -10.57 2.08
CA PHE A 408 30.68 -9.95 2.13
C PHE A 408 30.91 -9.01 3.31
N GLU A 409 29.86 -8.41 3.89
CA GLU A 409 30.02 -7.54 5.06
C GLU A 409 30.55 -8.33 6.27
N LYS A 410 30.07 -9.57 6.43
CA LYS A 410 30.53 -10.49 7.49
C LYS A 410 31.87 -11.15 7.18
N ARG A 411 32.33 -11.10 5.91
CA ARG A 411 33.52 -11.78 5.40
C ARG A 411 34.30 -10.90 4.41
N PRO A 412 34.76 -9.71 4.83
CA PRO A 412 35.42 -8.76 3.94
C PRO A 412 36.69 -9.32 3.30
N GLU A 413 37.35 -10.30 3.92
CA GLU A 413 38.50 -11.03 3.37
C GLU A 413 38.20 -11.79 2.07
N LEU A 414 36.94 -12.16 1.82
CA LEU A 414 36.54 -12.82 0.58
C LEU A 414 36.59 -11.85 -0.61
N ARG A 415 36.35 -10.55 -0.38
CA ARG A 415 36.46 -9.53 -1.43
C ARG A 415 37.88 -9.42 -1.99
N ILE A 416 38.88 -9.58 -1.12
CA ILE A 416 40.30 -9.50 -1.49
C ILE A 416 40.70 -10.75 -2.28
N LYS A 417 40.23 -11.94 -1.86
CA LYS A 417 40.50 -13.20 -2.56
C LYS A 417 39.86 -13.24 -3.96
N GLU A 418 38.64 -12.74 -4.12
CA GLU A 418 37.97 -12.73 -5.42
C GLU A 418 38.58 -11.71 -6.38
N ALA A 419 39.03 -10.54 -5.89
CA ALA A 419 39.73 -9.55 -6.70
C ALA A 419 41.15 -10.00 -7.15
N GLN A 420 41.76 -10.98 -6.48
CA GLN A 420 43.07 -11.54 -6.83
C GLN A 420 42.97 -12.74 -7.79
N ASN A 421 41.79 -13.34 -7.92
CA ASN A 421 41.53 -14.52 -8.76
C ASN A 421 40.77 -14.18 -10.06
N GLY A 422 40.49 -12.89 -10.30
CA GLY A 422 39.76 -12.38 -11.47
C GLY A 422 40.67 -11.78 -12.54
#